data_AF-A0A2P8AXM8-F1
#
_entry.id   AF-A0A2P8AXM8-F1
#
_cell.length_a   1.000
_cell.length_b   1.000
_cell.length_c   1.000
_cell.angle_alpha   90.00
_cell.angle_beta   90.00
_cell.angle_gamma   90.00
#
_symmetry.space_group_name_H-M   'P 1'
#
loop_
_entity.id
_entity.type
_entity.pdbx_description
1 polymer ?
#
loop_
_entity_poly.entity_id
_entity_poly.type
_entity_poly.pdbx_seq_one_letter_code
_entity_poly.pdbx_strand_id
1 'polypeptide(L)'
;MQPQLDHLVTMAQHPRVLLHVLPLRAGFHPGQAGPFVIASSDEAEDVAYLDDQAAGRTTKDVAALGRSGTLSGRWRCRATRPSTS
;
A
#
# COMPACT_ATOMS: atom_id res chain seq x y z
N MET A 1 -0.85 -22.06 10.06
CA MET A 1 -0.67 -20.60 10.21
C MET A 1 0.77 -20.21 10.52
N GLN A 2 1.51 -20.91 11.40
CA GLN A 2 2.93 -20.61 11.67
C GLN A 2 3.79 -20.48 10.39
N PRO A 3 3.72 -21.40 9.40
CA PRO A 3 4.57 -21.30 8.20
C PRO A 3 4.31 -20.04 7.36
N GLN A 4 3.08 -19.51 7.38
CA GLN A 4 2.73 -18.29 6.63
C GLN A 4 3.26 -17.04 7.33
N LEU A 5 3.22 -17.01 8.67
CA LEU A 5 3.81 -15.92 9.44
C LEU A 5 5.33 -15.88 9.30
N ASP A 6 5.99 -17.05 9.31
CA ASP A 6 7.44 -17.15 9.08
C ASP A 6 7.85 -16.64 7.69
N HIS A 7 7.02 -16.91 6.68
CA HIS A 7 7.22 -16.37 5.34
C HIS A 7 7.08 -14.84 5.30
N LEU A 8 6.07 -14.27 5.98
CA LEU A 8 5.91 -12.81 6.08
C LEU A 8 7.10 -12.14 6.80
N VAL A 9 7.60 -12.77 7.86
CA VAL A 9 8.79 -12.29 8.59
C VAL A 9 10.03 -12.33 7.70
N THR A 10 10.20 -13.39 6.92
CA THR A 10 11.29 -13.51 5.95
C THR A 10 11.18 -12.42 4.87
N MET A 11 9.99 -12.22 4.31
CA MET A 11 9.75 -11.21 3.28
C MET A 11 9.95 -9.79 3.78
N ALA A 12 9.67 -9.51 5.06
CA ALA A 12 9.91 -8.21 5.67
C ALA A 12 11.40 -7.81 5.74
N GLN A 13 12.33 -8.75 5.51
CA GLN A 13 13.76 -8.46 5.39
C GLN A 13 14.12 -7.85 4.02
N HIS A 14 13.25 -7.98 3.02
CA HIS A 14 13.50 -7.43 1.69
C HIS A 14 13.32 -5.90 1.69
N PRO A 15 14.26 -5.11 1.14
CA PRO A 15 14.23 -3.65 1.23
C PRO A 15 13.03 -2.99 0.54
N ARG A 16 12.34 -3.72 -0.35
CA ARG A 16 11.14 -3.26 -1.06
C ARG A 16 9.82 -3.76 -0.45
N VAL A 17 9.86 -4.44 0.69
CA VAL A 17 8.67 -5.00 1.34
C VAL A 17 8.55 -4.39 2.73
N LEU A 18 7.42 -3.72 2.99
CA LEU A 18 7.07 -3.22 4.31
C LEU A 18 5.90 -4.02 4.86
N LEU A 19 6.12 -4.67 6.00
CA LEU A 19 5.07 -5.36 6.74
C LEU A 19 4.56 -4.45 7.87
N HIS A 20 3.25 -4.19 7.89
CA HIS A 20 2.59 -3.37 8.90
C HIS A 20 1.55 -4.19 9.66
N VAL A 21 1.70 -4.28 10.99
CA VAL A 21 0.71 -4.88 11.88
C VAL A 21 -0.20 -3.79 12.40
N LEU A 22 -1.48 -3.86 12.05
CA LEU A 22 -2.48 -2.88 12.47
C LEU A 22 -3.30 -3.44 13.62
N PRO A 23 -3.57 -2.65 14.69
CA PRO A 23 -4.45 -3.10 15.74
C PRO A 23 -5.88 -3.21 15.22
N LEU A 24 -6.64 -4.20 15.67
CA LEU A 24 -8.03 -4.42 15.22
C LEU A 24 -8.93 -3.18 15.44
N ARG A 25 -8.63 -2.38 16.47
CA ARG A 25 -9.32 -1.12 16.78
C ARG A 25 -8.93 0.07 15.89
N ALA A 26 -8.00 -0.09 14.95
CA ALA A 26 -7.55 1.00 14.05
C ALA A 26 -8.65 1.48 13.08
N GLY A 27 -9.78 0.77 13.01
CA GLY A 27 -10.85 1.06 12.08
C GLY A 27 -10.51 0.64 10.65
N PHE A 28 -11.29 1.15 9.70
CA PHE A 28 -11.20 0.76 8.31
C PHE A 28 -9.87 1.20 7.70
N HIS A 29 -9.15 0.28 7.07
CA HIS A 29 -7.97 0.57 6.28
C HIS A 29 -8.09 -0.06 4.89
N PRO A 30 -7.48 0.53 3.85
CA PRO A 30 -7.65 0.10 2.46
C PRO A 30 -7.32 -1.39 2.23
N GLY A 31 -6.36 -1.93 2.96
CA GLY A 31 -6.00 -3.36 2.88
C GLY A 31 -7.10 -4.33 3.29
N GLN A 32 -8.19 -3.86 3.94
CA GLN A 32 -9.38 -4.68 4.23
C GLN A 32 -10.33 -4.78 3.05
N ALA A 33 -10.33 -3.80 2.14
CA ALA A 33 -11.19 -3.81 0.94
C ALA A 33 -10.62 -4.72 -0.16
N GLY A 34 -9.30 -4.91 -0.14
CA GLY A 34 -8.57 -5.74 -1.09
C GLY A 34 -7.16 -5.20 -1.36
N PRO A 35 -6.45 -5.80 -2.33
CA PRO A 35 -5.18 -5.28 -2.81
C PRO A 35 -5.32 -3.84 -3.33
N PHE A 36 -4.27 -3.04 -3.15
CA PHE A 36 -4.21 -1.71 -3.73
C PHE A 36 -2.79 -1.36 -4.17
N VAL A 37 -2.70 -0.43 -5.12
CA VAL A 37 -1.46 0.08 -5.69
C VAL A 37 -1.47 1.59 -5.57
N ILE A 38 -0.38 2.19 -5.11
CA ILE A 38 -0.16 3.63 -5.13
C ILE A 38 1.02 3.89 -6.06
N ALA A 39 0.80 4.73 -7.07
CA ALA A 39 1.81 5.23 -7.97
C ALA A 39 2.09 6.70 -7.62
N SER A 40 3.28 6.97 -7.08
CA SER A 40 3.75 8.32 -6.78
C SER A 40 4.78 8.77 -7.80
N SER A 41 4.69 10.03 -8.25
CA SER A 41 5.62 10.65 -9.21
C SER A 41 6.08 12.01 -8.67
N ASP A 42 7.33 12.39 -8.93
CA ASP A 42 7.82 13.72 -8.55
C ASP A 42 7.24 14.83 -9.46
N GLU A 43 6.66 14.47 -10.60
CA GLU A 43 6.15 15.39 -11.64
C GLU A 43 4.62 15.40 -11.76
N ALA A 44 3.93 14.46 -11.12
CA ALA A 44 2.48 14.29 -11.22
C ALA A 44 1.86 13.93 -9.87
N GLU A 45 0.58 14.25 -9.70
CA GLU A 45 -0.17 13.89 -8.49
C GLU A 45 -0.22 12.36 -8.30
N ASP A 46 -0.11 11.93 -7.05
CA ASP A 46 -0.17 10.52 -6.69
C ASP A 46 -1.52 9.92 -7.12
N VAL A 47 -1.47 8.71 -7.68
CA VAL A 47 -2.66 7.98 -8.12
C VAL A 47 -2.70 6.64 -7.40
N ALA A 48 -3.85 6.31 -6.82
CA ALA A 48 -4.10 5.01 -6.22
C ALA A 48 -5.10 4.20 -7.04
N TYR A 49 -4.79 2.93 -7.25
CA TYR A 49 -5.68 1.91 -7.76
C TYR A 49 -6.09 1.00 -6.60
N LEU A 50 -7.40 0.85 -6.40
CA LEU A 50 -8.00 -0.02 -5.41
C LEU A 50 -8.65 -1.18 -6.14
N ASP A 51 -8.26 -2.41 -5.77
CA ASP A 51 -8.96 -3.61 -6.22
C ASP A 51 -9.99 -3.99 -5.16
N ASP A 52 -11.21 -3.46 -5.33
CA ASP A 52 -12.34 -3.74 -4.44
C ASP A 52 -13.06 -5.01 -4.92
N GLN A 53 -13.81 -5.66 -4.03
CA GLN A 53 -14.54 -6.90 -4.31
C GLN A 53 -15.59 -6.75 -5.43
N ALA A 54 -16.01 -5.52 -5.73
CA ALA A 54 -16.99 -5.21 -6.77
C ALA A 54 -16.36 -4.74 -8.10
N ALA A 55 -15.32 -3.89 -8.05
CA ALA A 55 -14.67 -3.34 -9.23
C ALA A 55 -13.34 -2.63 -8.88
N GLY A 56 -12.39 -2.67 -9.81
CA GLY A 56 -11.20 -1.83 -9.78
C GLY A 56 -11.54 -0.35 -9.89
N ARG A 57 -11.00 0.48 -9.00
CA ARG A 57 -11.22 1.94 -8.99
C ARG A 57 -9.91 2.70 -8.88
N THR A 58 -9.77 3.76 -9.67
CA THR A 58 -8.63 4.67 -9.63
C THR A 58 -9.04 5.99 -8.98
N THR A 59 -8.24 6.48 -8.03
CA THR A 59 -8.45 7.77 -7.35
C THR A 59 -7.16 8.56 -7.25
N LYS A 60 -7.28 9.90 -7.30
CA LYS A 60 -6.19 10.84 -7.01
C LYS A 60 -6.17 11.28 -5.54
N ASP A 61 -7.26 11.03 -4.80
CA ASP A 61 -7.31 11.30 -3.36
C ASP A 61 -6.62 10.17 -2.58
N VAL A 62 -5.29 10.10 -2.70
CA VAL A 62 -4.46 9.13 -1.99
C VAL A 62 -4.44 9.42 -0.49
N ALA A 63 -4.68 10.68 -0.09
CA ALA A 63 -4.79 11.07 1.31
C ALA A 63 -5.98 10.39 2.00
N ALA A 64 -7.11 10.17 1.30
CA ALA A 64 -8.24 9.40 1.85
C ALA A 64 -7.86 7.97 2.23
N LEU A 65 -6.87 7.36 1.58
CA LEU A 65 -6.38 6.03 1.92
C LEU A 65 -5.56 6.01 3.21
N GLY A 66 -4.92 7.14 3.56
CA GLY A 66 -4.09 7.29 4.76
C GLY A 66 -4.82 7.90 5.97
N ARG A 67 -6.07 8.37 5.82
CA ARG A 67 -6.81 9.14 6.84
C ARG A 67 -7.24 8.35 8.09
N SER A 68 -7.08 7.03 8.13
CA SER A 68 -7.14 6.27 9.40
C SER A 68 -5.84 6.42 10.21
N GLY A 69 -5.57 7.66 10.65
CA GLY A 69 -4.75 8.06 11.81
C GLY A 69 -3.31 7.56 11.99
N THR A 70 -2.81 6.61 11.20
CA THR A 70 -1.59 5.85 11.53
C THR A 70 -0.55 5.84 10.39
N LEU A 71 -0.93 6.21 9.17
CA LEU A 71 -0.25 5.69 7.97
C LEU A 71 0.17 6.75 6.93
N SER A 72 0.09 8.04 7.25
CA SER A 72 0.34 9.15 6.31
C SER A 72 1.78 9.26 5.79
N GLY A 73 2.75 8.54 6.35
CA GLY A 73 4.18 8.84 6.11
C GLY A 73 4.99 7.79 5.35
N ARG A 74 4.54 6.53 5.25
CA ARG A 74 5.48 5.40 5.07
C ARG A 74 5.26 4.46 3.88
N TRP A 75 4.11 4.53 3.19
CA TRP A 75 3.86 3.73 1.99
C TRP A 75 4.32 4.48 0.74
N ARG A 76 5.63 4.72 0.62
CA ARG A 76 6.21 5.22 -0.63
C ARG A 76 7.01 4.09 -1.28
N CYS A 77 6.37 3.35 -2.17
CA CYS A 77 7.09 2.59 -3.19
C CYS A 77 7.33 3.54 -4.37
N ARG A 78 8.51 4.16 -4.40
CA ARG A 78 8.94 4.97 -5.54
C ARG A 78 9.04 4.05 -6.76
N ALA A 79 8.11 4.19 -7.71
CA ALA A 79 8.27 3.56 -9.01
C ALA A 79 9.47 4.23 -9.69
N THR A 80 10.64 3.61 -9.63
CA THR A 80 11.80 4.07 -10.40
C THR A 80 11.49 3.85 -11.87
N ARG A 81 11.62 4.92 -12.67
CA ARG A 81 11.43 4.90 -14.13
C ARG A 81 12.13 3.68 -14.75
N PRO A 82 11.50 2.92 -15.67
CA PRO A 82 12.25 2.03 -16.54
C PRO A 82 13.18 2.91 -17.38
N SER A 83 14.50 2.68 -17.31
CA SER A 83 15.48 3.40 -18.12
C SER A 83 15.16 3.17 -19.59
N THR A 84 14.76 4.23 -20.29
CA THR A 84 14.59 4.20 -21.74
C THR A 84 15.99 4.18 -22.36
N SER A 85 16.31 3.10 -23.07
CA SER A 85 17.43 3.04 -24.01
C SER A 85 16.98 3.50 -25.39
#